data_AF-A0A2L0CJE3-F1
#
_entry.id   AF-A0A2L0CJE3-F1
#
_cell.length_a   1.000
_cell.length_b   1.000
_cell.length_c   1.000
_cell.angle_alpha   90.00
_cell.angle_beta   90.00
_cell.angle_gamma   90.00
#
_symmetry.space_group_name_H-M   'P 1'
#
loop_
_entity.id
_entity.type
_entity.pdbx_description
1 polymer ?
#
loop_
_entity_poly.entity_id
_entity_poly.type
_entity_poly.pdbx_seq_one_letter_code
_entity_poly.pdbx_strand_id
1 'polypeptide(L)'
;LKNIFIAYRRKQRGENVSFSTEENETCMINQPPGSADLSILSFHGAFHGRTLGALSTTHSKAIHKIDIPAFDFPVAKFPVYQYPLEENIRENKEQDKESLADVEDLIVKYAKKGRPVAGIIVEPIQSEGGDNEASPEFFQELQRIAKRHGAALLIDEVQTGGGPTGKLWCYEHFNLDGPPDVVTFSKKMQLGGYFHTPDMQPKQAYRV
;
A
#
# COMPACT_ATOMS: atom_id res chain seq x y z
N LEU A 1 6.69 -0.53 -4.13
CA LEU A 1 6.15 0.72 -4.73
C LEU A 1 6.45 0.86 -6.23
N LYS A 2 7.72 0.80 -6.67
CA LYS A 2 8.12 0.96 -8.09
C LYS A 2 7.28 0.12 -9.07
N ASN A 3 7.15 -1.19 -8.83
CA ASN A 3 6.35 -2.09 -9.69
C ASN A 3 4.88 -1.69 -9.79
N ILE A 4 4.29 -1.19 -8.70
CA ILE A 4 2.90 -0.72 -8.69
C ILE A 4 2.74 0.48 -9.63
N PHE A 5 3.63 1.48 -9.55
CA PHE A 5 3.59 2.62 -10.48
C PHE A 5 3.79 2.20 -11.93
N ILE A 6 4.70 1.26 -12.19
CA ILE A 6 4.94 0.71 -13.52
C ILE A 6 3.68 0.03 -14.06
N ALA A 7 3.08 -0.87 -13.28
CA ALA A 7 1.88 -1.61 -13.66
C ALA A 7 0.69 -0.66 -13.86
N TYR A 8 0.52 0.33 -12.98
CA TYR A 8 -0.54 1.33 -13.07
C TYR A 8 -0.43 2.16 -14.36
N ARG A 9 0.76 2.71 -14.67
CA ARG A 9 0.99 3.43 -15.94
C ARG A 9 0.90 2.53 -17.16
N ARG A 10 1.29 1.26 -17.05
CA ARG A 10 1.11 0.28 -18.14
C ARG A 10 -0.37 0.06 -18.44
N LYS A 11 -1.20 -0.13 -17.41
CA LYS A 11 -2.67 -0.27 -17.57
C LYS A 11 -3.30 0.99 -18.17
N GLN A 12 -2.91 2.18 -17.72
CA GLN A 12 -3.40 3.45 -18.28
C GLN A 12 -2.99 3.67 -19.74
N ARG A 13 -1.73 3.36 -20.09
CA ARG A 13 -1.22 3.54 -21.45
C ARG A 13 -1.74 2.47 -22.43
N GLY A 14 -2.01 1.27 -21.93
CA GLY A 14 -2.26 0.08 -22.72
C GLY A 14 -1.05 -0.87 -22.71
N GLU A 15 -1.34 -2.17 -22.79
CA GLU A 15 -0.39 -3.24 -22.48
C GLU A 15 0.82 -3.35 -23.41
N ASN A 16 0.72 -2.89 -24.65
CA ASN A 16 1.75 -3.04 -25.70
C ASN A 16 2.08 -1.70 -26.39
N VAL A 17 2.01 -0.59 -25.64
CA VAL A 17 2.28 0.75 -26.15
C VAL A 17 3.69 1.20 -25.74
N SER A 18 4.48 1.62 -26.72
CA SER A 18 5.83 2.19 -26.49
C SER A 18 5.77 3.54 -25.78
N PHE A 19 6.84 3.91 -25.09
CA PHE A 19 6.97 5.23 -24.47
C PHE A 19 7.16 6.31 -25.53
N SER A 20 6.47 7.44 -25.37
CA SER A 20 6.63 8.61 -26.23
C SER A 20 7.98 9.32 -26.01
N THR A 21 8.41 10.12 -26.99
CA THR A 21 9.61 10.97 -26.85
C THR A 21 9.48 11.92 -25.65
N GLU A 22 8.31 12.54 -25.48
CA GLU A 22 8.03 13.45 -24.36
C GLU A 22 8.14 12.74 -23.00
N GLU A 23 7.59 11.53 -22.86
CA GLU A 23 7.75 10.74 -21.63
C GLU A 23 9.22 10.41 -21.35
N ASN A 24 9.99 10.03 -22.38
CA ASN A 24 11.41 9.73 -22.23
C ASN A 24 12.21 10.97 -21.80
N GLU A 25 11.95 12.14 -22.40
CA GLU A 25 12.68 13.37 -22.08
C GLU A 25 12.32 13.91 -20.69
N THR A 26 11.03 13.97 -20.36
CA THR A 26 10.55 14.54 -19.09
C THR A 26 10.88 13.66 -17.88
N CYS A 27 10.92 12.33 -18.01
CA CYS A 27 11.30 11.45 -16.89
C CYS A 27 12.74 11.67 -16.41
N MET A 28 13.67 12.03 -17.32
CA MET A 28 15.09 12.24 -17.00
C MET A 28 15.34 13.45 -16.10
N ILE A 29 14.36 14.33 -15.99
CA ILE A 29 14.36 15.50 -15.10
C ILE A 29 13.24 15.46 -14.06
N ASN A 30 12.66 14.29 -13.84
CA ASN A 30 11.59 14.03 -12.86
C ASN A 30 10.30 14.84 -13.08
N GLN A 31 9.93 15.10 -14.34
CA GLN A 31 8.70 15.82 -14.70
C GLN A 31 7.66 14.92 -15.38
N PRO A 32 6.35 15.23 -15.25
CA PRO A 32 5.32 14.63 -16.09
C PRO A 32 5.49 14.99 -17.58
N PRO A 33 4.99 14.15 -18.51
CA PRO A 33 4.26 12.90 -18.28
C PRO A 33 5.16 11.69 -17.97
N GLY A 34 6.48 11.80 -18.14
CA GLY A 34 7.44 10.71 -17.95
C GLY A 34 7.53 10.20 -16.51
N SER A 35 7.66 11.13 -15.57
CA SER A 35 7.53 10.89 -14.13
C SER A 35 6.16 11.36 -13.67
N ALA A 36 5.15 10.53 -13.92
CA ALA A 36 3.76 10.84 -13.59
C ALA A 36 3.55 11.09 -12.10
N ASP A 37 2.73 12.09 -11.78
CA ASP A 37 2.28 12.39 -10.42
C ASP A 37 1.30 11.31 -9.94
N LEU A 38 1.84 10.21 -9.41
CA LEU A 38 1.06 9.13 -8.81
C LEU A 38 1.25 9.12 -7.30
N SER A 39 0.32 8.49 -6.59
CA SER A 39 0.40 8.34 -5.14
C SER A 39 0.24 6.89 -4.68
N ILE A 40 0.71 6.61 -3.46
CA ILE A 40 0.46 5.37 -2.73
C ILE A 40 -0.29 5.72 -1.46
N LEU A 41 -1.47 5.14 -1.27
CA LEU A 41 -2.21 5.32 -0.02
C LEU A 41 -1.59 4.44 1.07
N SER A 42 -1.37 5.03 2.23
CA SER A 42 -0.85 4.38 3.43
C SER A 42 -1.71 4.72 4.65
N PHE A 43 -1.38 4.22 5.82
CA PHE A 43 -2.19 4.38 7.03
C PHE A 43 -1.45 5.12 8.14
N HIS A 44 -2.18 5.90 8.96
CA HIS A 44 -1.67 6.39 10.24
C HIS A 44 -1.18 5.21 11.10
N GLY A 45 -0.06 5.39 11.80
CA GLY A 45 0.60 4.33 12.58
C GLY A 45 1.55 3.44 11.77
N ALA A 46 1.46 3.41 10.44
CA ALA A 46 2.22 2.46 9.61
C ALA A 46 3.75 2.64 9.68
N PHE A 47 4.50 1.58 9.39
CA PHE A 47 5.95 1.62 9.20
C PHE A 47 6.41 0.70 8.07
N HIS A 48 6.80 1.29 6.95
CA HIS A 48 7.25 0.58 5.74
C HIS A 48 8.73 0.80 5.42
N GLY A 49 9.47 1.46 6.33
CA GLY A 49 10.89 1.76 6.19
C GLY A 49 11.21 3.26 6.19
N ARG A 50 12.47 3.59 5.92
CA ARG A 50 13.04 4.95 6.11
C ARG A 50 13.72 5.57 4.89
N THR A 51 13.79 4.86 3.77
CA THR A 51 14.18 5.50 2.49
C THR A 51 13.06 6.41 2.01
N LEU A 52 13.35 7.49 1.28
CA LEU A 52 12.37 8.58 1.00
C LEU A 52 10.98 8.11 0.54
N GLY A 53 10.92 7.12 -0.37
CA GLY A 53 9.66 6.55 -0.83
C GLY A 53 8.91 5.77 0.25
N ALA A 54 9.60 4.89 0.97
CA ALA A 54 9.04 4.13 2.10
C ALA A 54 8.67 5.03 3.29
N LEU A 55 9.48 6.05 3.56
CA LEU A 55 9.26 7.01 4.63
C LEU A 55 8.02 7.88 4.38
N SER A 56 7.71 8.15 3.11
CA SER A 56 6.47 8.85 2.74
C SER A 56 5.22 8.03 3.05
N THR A 57 5.34 6.70 3.12
CA THR A 57 4.26 5.79 3.55
C THR A 57 4.35 5.36 5.01
N THR A 58 5.42 5.70 5.74
CA THR A 58 5.59 5.45 7.18
C THR A 58 4.98 6.60 7.98
N HIS A 59 4.18 6.33 9.00
CA HIS A 59 3.55 7.32 9.89
C HIS A 59 3.57 6.90 11.37
N SER A 60 4.63 6.24 11.81
CA SER A 60 4.70 5.67 13.17
C SER A 60 5.14 6.66 14.26
N LYS A 61 6.22 7.44 14.06
CA LYS A 61 6.75 8.39 15.06
C LYS A 61 7.31 9.64 14.40
N ALA A 62 7.15 10.80 15.03
CA ALA A 62 7.62 12.08 14.49
C ALA A 62 9.15 12.09 14.22
N ILE A 63 9.94 11.52 15.14
CA ILE A 63 11.41 11.46 15.02
C ILE A 63 11.89 10.61 13.83
N HIS A 64 11.02 9.76 13.27
CA HIS A 64 11.35 9.03 12.05
C HIS A 64 11.28 9.92 10.80
N LYS A 65 10.53 11.03 10.83
CA LYS A 65 10.15 11.81 9.64
C LYS A 65 10.61 13.28 9.63
N ILE A 66 10.78 13.89 10.80
CA ILE A 66 11.13 15.32 10.89
C ILE A 66 12.40 15.64 10.08
N ASP A 67 12.41 16.79 9.41
CA ASP A 67 13.51 17.28 8.55
C ASP A 67 13.76 16.52 7.24
N ILE A 68 12.93 15.53 6.90
CA ILE A 68 13.08 14.74 5.66
C ILE A 68 11.98 15.09 4.63
N PRO A 69 12.33 15.39 3.35
CA PRO A 69 11.34 15.58 2.29
C PRO A 69 10.44 14.37 2.10
N ALA A 70 9.16 14.60 1.81
CA ALA A 70 8.17 13.55 1.59
C ALA A 70 7.35 13.82 0.33
N PHE A 71 6.78 12.74 -0.23
CA PHE A 71 5.81 12.84 -1.31
C PHE A 71 4.41 13.19 -0.76
N ASP A 72 3.65 14.03 -1.48
CA ASP A 72 2.22 14.25 -1.18
C ASP A 72 1.41 13.01 -1.59
N PHE A 73 1.33 12.05 -0.66
CA PHE A 73 0.59 10.79 -0.74
C PHE A 73 -0.53 10.76 0.33
N PRO A 74 -1.69 10.13 0.05
CA PRO A 74 -2.77 10.03 1.02
C PRO A 74 -2.42 9.14 2.21
N VAL A 75 -2.92 9.54 3.37
CA VAL A 75 -2.78 8.80 4.64
C VAL A 75 -4.19 8.60 5.20
N ALA A 76 -4.65 7.35 5.22
CA ALA A 76 -5.93 6.96 5.77
C ALA A 76 -5.82 6.61 7.26
N LYS A 77 -6.95 6.60 7.96
CA LYS A 77 -7.04 6.06 9.33
C LYS A 77 -6.93 4.53 9.31
N PHE A 78 -6.09 3.96 10.17
CA PHE A 78 -6.16 2.53 10.51
C PHE A 78 -7.20 2.32 11.63
N PRO A 79 -7.96 1.21 11.67
CA PRO A 79 -8.93 0.97 12.73
C PRO A 79 -8.29 1.01 14.12
N VAL A 80 -8.97 1.63 15.10
CA VAL A 80 -8.51 1.66 16.49
C VAL A 80 -9.49 0.91 17.37
N TYR A 81 -9.14 -0.32 17.73
CA TYR A 81 -10.04 -1.19 18.48
C TYR A 81 -10.07 -0.90 19.98
N GLN A 82 -11.25 -1.08 20.56
CA GLN A 82 -11.48 -1.10 22.00
C GLN A 82 -11.46 -2.55 22.49
N TYR A 83 -10.90 -2.73 23.69
CA TYR A 83 -10.70 -4.03 24.33
C TYR A 83 -11.41 -4.07 25.70
N PRO A 84 -11.93 -5.23 26.14
CA PRO A 84 -11.91 -6.55 25.47
C PRO A 84 -12.74 -6.60 24.18
N LEU A 85 -12.33 -7.40 23.19
CA LEU A 85 -12.92 -7.38 21.84
C LEU A 85 -14.38 -7.84 21.84
N GLU A 86 -14.68 -8.84 22.67
CA GLU A 86 -16.00 -9.45 22.85
C GLU A 86 -17.04 -8.48 23.42
N GLU A 87 -16.59 -7.46 24.15
CA GLU A 87 -17.45 -6.43 24.74
C GLU A 87 -17.67 -5.23 23.79
N ASN A 88 -16.81 -5.07 22.77
CA ASN A 88 -16.75 -3.88 21.91
C ASN A 88 -16.96 -4.18 20.42
N ILE A 89 -17.66 -5.27 20.11
CA ILE A 89 -17.85 -5.78 18.72
C ILE A 89 -18.46 -4.70 17.81
N ARG A 90 -19.43 -3.93 18.31
CA ARG A 90 -20.15 -2.93 17.51
C ARG A 90 -19.25 -1.75 17.18
N GLU A 91 -18.52 -1.26 18.19
CA GLU A 91 -17.60 -0.14 18.11
C GLU A 91 -16.45 -0.46 17.16
N ASN A 92 -15.86 -1.66 17.27
CA ASN A 92 -14.75 -2.10 16.42
C ASN A 92 -15.18 -2.29 14.96
N LYS A 93 -16.40 -2.83 14.73
CA LYS A 93 -16.98 -2.88 13.37
C LYS A 93 -17.22 -1.49 12.78
N GLU A 94 -17.54 -0.50 13.60
CA GLU A 94 -17.71 0.87 13.12
C GLU A 94 -16.38 1.53 12.79
N GLN A 95 -15.31 1.23 13.56
CA GLN A 95 -13.95 1.65 13.23
C GLN A 95 -13.47 1.10 11.89
N ASP A 96 -13.74 -0.17 11.59
CA ASP A 96 -13.43 -0.74 10.27
C ASP A 96 -14.13 0.04 9.15
N LYS A 97 -15.44 0.31 9.28
CA LYS A 97 -16.20 1.06 8.28
C LYS A 97 -15.69 2.49 8.11
N GLU A 98 -15.39 3.18 9.22
CA GLU A 98 -14.88 4.55 9.18
C GLU A 98 -13.55 4.61 8.42
N SER A 99 -12.63 3.70 8.74
CA SER A 99 -11.34 3.58 8.05
C SER A 99 -11.49 3.25 6.57
N LEU A 100 -12.38 2.33 6.20
CA LEU A 100 -12.62 1.97 4.80
C LEU A 100 -13.26 3.12 3.99
N ALA A 101 -14.19 3.86 4.60
CA ALA A 101 -14.77 5.05 3.98
C ALA A 101 -13.72 6.14 3.74
N ASP A 102 -12.84 6.38 4.72
CA ASP A 102 -11.72 7.32 4.60
C ASP A 102 -10.75 6.92 3.46
N VAL A 103 -10.48 5.62 3.30
CA VAL A 103 -9.70 5.10 2.16
C VAL A 103 -10.35 5.47 0.82
N GLU A 104 -11.64 5.18 0.63
CA GLU A 104 -12.35 5.52 -0.62
C GLU A 104 -12.35 7.03 -0.89
N ASP A 105 -12.67 7.83 0.13
CA ASP A 105 -12.70 9.29 0.03
C ASP A 105 -11.34 9.86 -0.39
N LEU A 106 -10.25 9.34 0.19
CA LEU A 106 -8.89 9.75 -0.14
C LEU A 106 -8.51 9.35 -1.57
N ILE A 107 -8.88 8.16 -2.04
CA ILE A 107 -8.66 7.74 -3.43
C ILE A 107 -9.32 8.72 -4.40
N VAL A 108 -10.60 9.05 -4.18
CA VAL A 108 -11.35 9.99 -5.02
C VAL A 108 -10.77 11.40 -4.95
N LYS A 109 -10.41 11.86 -3.75
CA LYS A 109 -9.82 13.19 -3.53
C LYS A 109 -8.49 13.34 -4.26
N TYR A 110 -7.61 12.34 -4.18
CA TYR A 110 -6.30 12.38 -4.83
C TYR A 110 -6.39 12.24 -6.36
N ALA A 111 -7.35 11.46 -6.87
CA ALA A 111 -7.64 11.45 -8.30
C ALA A 111 -8.06 12.84 -8.81
N LYS A 112 -8.95 13.56 -8.09
CA LYS A 112 -9.37 14.93 -8.43
C LYS A 112 -8.22 15.95 -8.37
N LYS A 113 -7.20 15.70 -7.56
CA LYS A 113 -5.97 16.51 -7.50
C LYS A 113 -5.00 16.24 -8.67
N GLY A 114 -5.31 15.31 -9.57
CA GLY A 114 -4.38 14.87 -10.61
C GLY A 114 -3.25 13.98 -10.07
N ARG A 115 -3.38 13.44 -8.85
CA ARG A 115 -2.38 12.57 -8.18
C ARG A 115 -2.97 11.18 -7.84
N PRO A 116 -3.52 10.44 -8.82
CA PRO A 116 -4.31 9.24 -8.53
C PRO A 116 -3.53 8.19 -7.73
N VAL A 117 -4.26 7.46 -6.89
CA VAL A 117 -3.71 6.38 -6.05
C VAL A 117 -3.45 5.16 -6.93
N ALA A 118 -2.18 4.82 -7.12
CA ALA A 118 -1.77 3.65 -7.90
C ALA A 118 -1.82 2.35 -7.09
N GLY A 119 -1.72 2.45 -5.76
CA GLY A 119 -1.81 1.31 -4.86
C GLY A 119 -1.99 1.73 -3.41
N ILE A 120 -2.40 0.76 -2.60
CA ILE A 120 -2.57 0.83 -1.16
C ILE A 120 -1.50 -0.05 -0.53
N ILE A 121 -0.79 0.46 0.48
CA ILE A 121 0.15 -0.32 1.29
C ILE A 121 -0.35 -0.43 2.72
N VAL A 122 -0.34 -1.65 3.27
CA VAL A 122 -0.83 -1.94 4.62
C VAL A 122 -0.04 -3.09 5.26
N GLU A 123 0.26 -2.98 6.55
CA GLU A 123 0.74 -4.10 7.37
C GLU A 123 -0.46 -4.96 7.82
N PRO A 124 -0.38 -6.31 7.84
CA PRO A 124 -1.42 -7.15 8.44
C PRO A 124 -1.70 -6.82 9.92
N ILE A 125 -0.63 -6.49 10.65
CA ILE A 125 -0.64 -5.98 12.02
C ILE A 125 0.42 -4.88 12.07
N GLN A 126 0.02 -3.64 12.35
CA GLN A 126 0.97 -2.52 12.39
C GLN A 126 1.91 -2.69 13.57
N SER A 127 3.21 -2.90 13.34
CA SER A 127 4.10 -3.23 14.47
C SER A 127 4.66 -1.97 15.15
N GLU A 128 5.50 -1.20 14.46
CA GLU A 128 6.14 0.00 15.04
C GLU A 128 5.15 1.09 15.47
N GLY A 129 3.94 1.05 14.89
CA GLY A 129 2.81 1.91 15.21
C GLY A 129 2.10 1.59 16.53
N GLY A 130 2.39 0.45 17.14
CA GLY A 130 1.83 0.04 18.43
C GLY A 130 1.05 -1.27 18.41
N ASP A 131 1.43 -2.26 17.59
CA ASP A 131 0.77 -3.56 17.46
C ASP A 131 -0.75 -3.44 17.21
N ASN A 132 -1.13 -2.57 16.25
CA ASN A 132 -2.53 -2.34 15.92
C ASN A 132 -3.06 -3.43 14.98
N GLU A 133 -4.17 -4.06 15.35
CA GLU A 133 -4.84 -5.11 14.59
C GLU A 133 -6.12 -4.58 13.91
N ALA A 134 -6.55 -5.26 12.84
CA ALA A 134 -7.84 -5.05 12.20
C ALA A 134 -8.45 -6.41 11.82
N SER A 135 -9.77 -6.44 11.62
CA SER A 135 -10.51 -7.65 11.33
C SER A 135 -10.15 -8.23 9.96
N PRO A 136 -10.28 -9.56 9.74
CA PRO A 136 -10.27 -10.16 8.42
C PRO A 136 -11.19 -9.43 7.42
N GLU A 137 -12.38 -9.03 7.87
CA GLU A 137 -13.39 -8.32 7.07
C GLU A 137 -12.89 -6.96 6.58
N PHE A 138 -12.12 -6.23 7.40
CA PHE A 138 -11.47 -4.98 6.99
C PHE A 138 -10.53 -5.22 5.80
N PHE A 139 -9.65 -6.23 5.88
CA PHE A 139 -8.69 -6.51 4.80
C PHE A 139 -9.36 -7.03 3.52
N GLN A 140 -10.43 -7.82 3.66
CA GLN A 140 -11.25 -8.26 2.52
C GLN A 140 -11.87 -7.08 1.80
N GLU A 141 -12.52 -6.17 2.53
CA GLU A 141 -13.14 -4.99 1.90
C GLU A 141 -12.09 -4.02 1.36
N LEU A 142 -10.95 -3.87 2.03
CA LEU A 142 -9.83 -3.08 1.51
C LEU A 142 -9.33 -3.60 0.16
N GLN A 143 -9.27 -4.93 -0.03
CA GLN A 143 -8.95 -5.54 -1.32
C GLN A 143 -10.01 -5.21 -2.38
N ARG A 144 -11.30 -5.28 -2.03
CA ARG A 144 -12.39 -4.94 -2.95
C ARG A 144 -12.34 -3.47 -3.34
N ILE A 145 -12.07 -2.56 -2.40
CA ILE A 145 -11.87 -1.13 -2.65
C ILE A 145 -10.71 -0.93 -3.62
N ALA A 146 -9.53 -1.50 -3.34
CA ALA A 146 -8.37 -1.40 -4.21
C ALA A 146 -8.71 -1.81 -5.66
N LYS A 147 -9.37 -2.97 -5.80
CA LYS A 147 -9.80 -3.52 -7.09
C LYS A 147 -10.82 -2.62 -7.80
N ARG A 148 -11.85 -2.11 -7.09
CA ARG A 148 -12.87 -1.20 -7.65
C ARG A 148 -12.24 0.06 -8.25
N HIS A 149 -11.19 0.57 -7.63
CA HIS A 149 -10.50 1.79 -8.07
C HIS A 149 -9.27 1.55 -8.96
N GLY A 150 -8.99 0.29 -9.33
CA GLY A 150 -7.82 -0.06 -10.14
C GLY A 150 -6.48 0.20 -9.46
N ALA A 151 -6.47 0.27 -8.13
CA ALA A 151 -5.27 0.38 -7.30
C ALA A 151 -4.77 -1.03 -6.93
N ALA A 152 -3.46 -1.20 -6.83
CA ALA A 152 -2.88 -2.45 -6.35
C ALA A 152 -2.96 -2.56 -4.82
N LEU A 153 -3.22 -3.75 -4.28
CA LEU A 153 -3.07 -4.03 -2.85
C LEU A 153 -1.68 -4.58 -2.55
N LEU A 154 -0.87 -3.83 -1.79
CA LEU A 154 0.39 -4.29 -1.22
C LEU A 154 0.20 -4.62 0.26
N ILE A 155 0.46 -5.88 0.61
CA ILE A 155 0.55 -6.29 2.02
C ILE A 155 2.02 -6.37 2.45
N ASP A 156 2.39 -5.58 3.45
CA ASP A 156 3.74 -5.51 3.98
C ASP A 156 3.96 -6.53 5.10
N GLU A 157 4.53 -7.67 4.75
CA GLU A 157 4.82 -8.79 5.66
C GLU A 157 6.28 -8.81 6.10
N VAL A 158 6.99 -7.68 6.01
CA VAL A 158 8.37 -7.57 6.49
C VAL A 158 8.49 -7.97 7.96
N GLN A 159 7.47 -7.73 8.79
CA GLN A 159 7.51 -8.06 10.22
C GLN A 159 6.62 -9.25 10.61
N THR A 160 5.41 -9.31 10.06
CA THR A 160 4.42 -10.36 10.34
C THR A 160 4.73 -11.67 9.62
N GLY A 161 5.42 -11.62 8.48
CA GLY A 161 5.80 -12.79 7.71
C GLY A 161 6.86 -13.65 8.38
N GLY A 162 6.89 -14.93 8.01
CA GLY A 162 7.86 -15.92 8.50
C GLY A 162 7.37 -16.73 9.71
N GLY A 163 6.05 -16.92 9.87
CA GLY A 163 5.50 -17.86 10.85
C GLY A 163 4.96 -17.35 12.21
N PRO A 164 5.25 -16.13 12.73
CA PRO A 164 4.97 -15.80 14.12
C PRO A 164 3.47 -15.74 14.47
N THR A 165 2.58 -15.54 13.49
CA THR A 165 1.13 -15.53 13.69
C THR A 165 0.50 -16.92 13.60
N GLY A 166 1.29 -17.98 13.39
CA GLY A 166 0.82 -19.36 13.21
C GLY A 166 0.61 -19.78 11.75
N LYS A 167 0.80 -18.87 10.80
CA LYS A 167 0.88 -19.14 9.35
C LYS A 167 2.15 -18.52 8.77
N LEU A 168 2.59 -18.98 7.59
CA LEU A 168 3.81 -18.44 6.98
C LEU A 168 3.66 -16.95 6.69
N TRP A 169 2.51 -16.56 6.13
CA TRP A 169 2.11 -15.18 5.92
C TRP A 169 0.86 -14.87 6.77
N CYS A 170 0.84 -13.72 7.44
CA CYS A 170 -0.28 -13.30 8.26
C CYS A 170 -1.56 -13.05 7.43
N TYR A 171 -1.44 -12.57 6.19
CA TYR A 171 -2.61 -12.32 5.34
C TYR A 171 -3.43 -13.58 5.05
N GLU A 172 -2.84 -14.77 5.20
CA GLU A 172 -3.55 -16.05 5.05
C GLU A 172 -4.66 -16.24 6.11
N HIS A 173 -4.66 -15.46 7.19
CA HIS A 173 -5.77 -15.44 8.16
C HIS A 173 -6.99 -14.68 7.63
N PHE A 174 -6.82 -13.82 6.63
CA PHE A 174 -7.87 -12.88 6.21
C PHE A 174 -8.86 -13.46 5.19
N ASN A 175 -8.57 -14.62 4.59
CA ASN A 175 -9.44 -15.25 3.57
C ASN A 175 -9.86 -14.25 2.47
N LEU A 176 -8.89 -13.52 1.92
CA LEU A 176 -9.09 -12.54 0.86
C LEU A 176 -9.76 -13.17 -0.38
N ASP A 177 -10.50 -12.37 -1.16
CA ASP A 177 -11.17 -12.82 -2.38
C ASP A 177 -10.17 -13.34 -3.44
N GLY A 178 -8.91 -12.90 -3.36
CA GLY A 178 -7.76 -13.39 -4.13
C GLY A 178 -6.43 -13.05 -3.45
N PRO A 179 -5.28 -13.42 -4.04
CA PRO A 179 -3.99 -13.04 -3.49
C PRO A 179 -3.80 -11.50 -3.52
N PRO A 180 -3.05 -10.91 -2.59
CA PRO A 180 -2.59 -9.53 -2.73
C PRO A 180 -1.79 -9.34 -4.02
N ASP A 181 -1.84 -8.14 -4.61
CA ASP A 181 -1.10 -7.84 -5.84
C ASP A 181 0.42 -7.89 -5.61
N VAL A 182 0.86 -7.45 -4.42
CA VAL A 182 2.25 -7.46 -3.99
C VAL A 182 2.33 -7.85 -2.52
N VAL A 183 3.29 -8.68 -2.15
CA VAL A 183 3.63 -8.98 -0.75
C VAL A 183 5.12 -8.74 -0.53
N THR A 184 5.50 -7.84 0.38
CA THR A 184 6.90 -7.60 0.74
C THR A 184 7.32 -8.43 1.94
N PHE A 185 8.58 -8.86 1.98
CA PHE A 185 9.13 -9.64 3.09
C PHE A 185 10.60 -9.32 3.33
N SER A 186 11.08 -9.53 4.56
CA SER A 186 12.49 -9.42 4.95
C SER A 186 12.65 -10.06 6.35
N LYS A 187 13.48 -9.48 7.22
CA LYS A 187 13.69 -9.85 8.63
C LYS A 187 13.83 -11.37 8.81
N LYS A 188 12.77 -12.04 9.28
CA LYS A 188 12.76 -13.49 9.58
C LYS A 188 13.13 -14.33 8.36
N MET A 189 12.80 -13.86 7.16
CA MET A 189 13.08 -14.52 5.88
C MET A 189 14.56 -14.49 5.46
N GLN A 190 15.46 -13.88 6.25
CA GLN A 190 16.90 -13.67 6.01
C GLN A 190 17.21 -12.73 4.83
N LEU A 191 16.55 -12.93 3.70
CA LEU A 191 16.63 -12.05 2.54
C LEU A 191 15.38 -11.17 2.45
N GLY A 192 15.58 -9.96 1.91
CA GLY A 192 14.48 -9.08 1.52
C GLY A 192 14.02 -9.37 0.10
N GLY A 193 12.72 -9.24 -0.14
CA GLY A 193 12.15 -9.41 -1.46
C GLY A 193 10.67 -9.07 -1.47
N TYR A 194 10.04 -9.36 -2.61
CA TYR A 194 8.60 -9.25 -2.73
C TYR A 194 8.08 -10.26 -3.76
N PHE A 195 6.91 -10.82 -3.48
CA PHE A 195 6.10 -11.54 -4.45
C PHE A 195 5.12 -10.59 -5.10
N HIS A 196 4.67 -10.92 -6.31
CA HIS A 196 3.67 -10.14 -6.99
C HIS A 196 2.85 -11.00 -7.95
N THR A 197 1.63 -10.58 -8.26
CA THR A 197 0.79 -11.22 -9.29
C THR A 197 1.39 -11.00 -10.68
N PRO A 198 1.06 -11.84 -11.69
CA PRO A 198 1.55 -11.67 -13.06
C PRO A 198 1.26 -10.28 -13.65
N ASP A 199 0.12 -9.68 -13.28
CA ASP A 199 -0.26 -8.33 -13.68
C ASP A 199 0.75 -7.25 -13.25
N MET A 200 1.45 -7.47 -12.14
CA MET A 200 2.43 -6.52 -11.62
C MET A 200 3.83 -6.68 -12.25
N GLN A 201 4.03 -7.67 -13.13
CA GLN A 201 5.32 -7.93 -13.75
C GLN A 201 5.69 -6.84 -14.78
N PRO A 202 6.83 -6.15 -14.64
CA PRO A 202 7.33 -5.24 -15.67
C PRO A 202 7.69 -6.01 -16.95
N LYS A 203 7.29 -5.48 -18.11
CA LYS A 203 7.54 -6.14 -19.41
C LYS A 203 8.91 -5.84 -20.00
N GLN A 204 9.46 -4.66 -19.71
CA GLN A 204 10.77 -4.24 -20.21
C GLN A 204 11.88 -4.62 -19.22
N ALA A 205 13.04 -4.98 -19.75
CA ALA A 205 14.25 -5.22 -18.96
C ALA A 205 14.73 -3.92 -18.25
N TYR A 206 15.57 -4.08 -17.22
CA TYR A 206 16.18 -2.99 -16.44
C TYR A 206 15.18 -2.08 -15.69
N ARG A 207 13.96 -2.55 -15.45
CA ARG A 207 12.89 -1.77 -14.79
C ARG A 207 12.82 -1.95 -13.28
N VAL A 208 13.44 -2.98 -12.70
CA VAL A 208 13.40 -3.29 -11.25
C VAL A 208 14.80 -3.31 -10.72
#